data_AF-Q4D0Q1-F1
#
_entry.id   AF-Q4D0Q1-F1
#
_cell.length_a   1.000
_cell.length_b   1.000
_cell.length_c   1.000
_cell.angle_alpha   90.00
_cell.angle_beta   90.00
_cell.angle_gamma   90.00
#
_symmetry.space_group_name_H-M   'P 1'
#
loop_
_entity.id
_entity.type
_entity.pdbx_description
1 polymer ?
#
loop_
_entity_poly.entity_id
_entity_poly.type
_entity_poly.pdbx_seq_one_letter_code
_entity_poly.pdbx_strand_id
1 'polypeptide(L)'
;RNVYKIQNGTVSEAAVRFNAETLARYAVLSQLSGLVPIVEPEVMIDGTHSIETCQRVSQHVWAEVVTALHRHGVMWEGCLLKPNMVVPGAESGVRATPGQVAQYTVSTLARVLPPALPGVTFLSGGLSEVQASEYLNAMNLCNLPRPWKLTFSYARALQSSALKAWGGKDSGIAAGRRAFMHRAKMNSLAQLGRYNRAEDDKESHSLYVAGNSY
;
A
#
# COMPACT_ATOMS: atom_id res chain seq x y z
N ARG A 1 9.63 -8.44 0.51
CA ARG A 1 8.67 -7.78 1.41
C ARG A 1 9.17 -7.91 2.83
N ASN A 2 9.10 -6.84 3.62
CA ASN A 2 9.30 -6.87 5.07
C ASN A 2 8.17 -6.08 5.74
N VAL A 3 7.72 -6.56 6.90
CA VAL A 3 6.61 -5.98 7.66
C VAL A 3 7.11 -5.36 8.97
N TYR A 4 6.45 -4.28 9.39
CA TYR A 4 6.80 -3.49 10.57
C TYR A 4 5.53 -3.28 11.40
N LYS A 5 5.47 -3.88 12.59
CA LYS A 5 4.32 -3.78 13.48
C LYS A 5 4.50 -2.63 14.46
N ILE A 6 3.50 -1.76 14.55
CA ILE A 6 3.46 -0.71 15.57
C ILE A 6 3.12 -1.36 16.91
N GLN A 7 4.02 -1.25 17.88
CA GLN A 7 3.85 -1.68 19.26
C GLN A 7 4.15 -0.52 20.20
N ASN A 8 3.27 -0.26 21.16
CA ASN A 8 3.42 0.84 22.12
C ASN A 8 3.70 2.19 21.44
N GLY A 9 3.05 2.43 20.29
CA GLY A 9 3.22 3.63 19.49
C GLY A 9 4.54 3.72 18.71
N THR A 10 5.38 2.69 18.67
CA THR A 10 6.66 2.72 17.91
C THR A 10 6.94 1.39 17.19
N VAL A 11 8.11 1.27 16.57
CA VAL A 11 8.62 0.04 15.94
C VAL A 11 9.97 -0.34 16.54
N SER A 12 10.37 -1.61 16.39
CA SER A 12 11.69 -2.07 16.80
C SER A 12 12.77 -1.52 15.87
N GLU A 13 13.66 -0.66 16.38
CA GLU A 13 14.77 -0.08 15.61
C GLU A 13 15.70 -1.13 15.01
N ALA A 14 15.96 -2.21 15.75
CA ALA A 14 16.76 -3.32 15.24
C ALA A 14 16.08 -3.98 14.03
N ALA A 15 14.77 -4.21 14.10
CA ALA A 15 14.00 -4.77 12.99
C ALA A 15 13.93 -3.81 11.82
N VAL A 16 13.77 -2.50 12.07
CA VAL A 16 13.79 -1.46 11.03
C VAL A 16 15.08 -1.51 10.23
N ARG A 17 16.23 -1.41 10.90
CA ARG A 17 17.54 -1.41 10.24
C ARG A 17 17.84 -2.72 9.52
N PHE A 18 17.60 -3.86 10.18
CA PHE A 18 17.84 -5.17 9.58
C PHE A 18 16.99 -5.40 8.31
N ASN A 19 15.70 -5.07 8.38
CA ASN A 19 14.80 -5.25 7.25
C ASN A 19 15.07 -4.25 6.12
N ALA A 20 15.48 -3.02 6.44
CA ALA A 20 15.88 -2.03 5.43
C ALA A 20 17.09 -2.49 4.63
N GLU A 21 18.13 -2.98 5.30
CA GLU A 21 19.31 -3.57 4.67
C GLU A 21 18.96 -4.79 3.81
N THR A 22 18.07 -5.66 4.30
CA THR A 22 17.60 -6.83 3.56
C THR A 22 16.85 -6.44 2.27
N LEU A 23 15.95 -5.45 2.36
CA LEU A 23 15.23 -4.93 1.20
C LEU A 23 16.18 -4.27 0.18
N ALA A 24 17.21 -3.58 0.64
CA ALA A 24 18.18 -2.95 -0.25
C ALA A 24 19.04 -3.96 -1.02
N ARG A 25 19.51 -5.02 -0.34
CA ARG A 25 20.22 -6.12 -0.99
C ARG A 25 19.34 -6.84 -2.02
N TYR A 26 18.08 -7.10 -1.67
CA TYR A 26 17.10 -7.64 -2.62
C TYR A 26 16.96 -6.76 -3.88
N ALA A 27 16.89 -5.43 -3.69
CA ALA A 27 16.72 -4.49 -4.79
C ALA A 27 17.92 -4.51 -5.75
N VAL A 28 19.15 -4.46 -5.21
CA VAL A 28 20.37 -4.52 -6.04
C VAL A 28 20.49 -5.86 -6.76
N LEU A 29 20.25 -6.98 -6.08
CA LEU A 29 20.30 -8.31 -6.71
C LEU A 29 19.27 -8.46 -7.85
N SER A 30 18.08 -7.86 -7.68
CA SER A 30 17.07 -7.82 -8.74
C SER A 30 17.59 -7.04 -9.96
N GLN A 31 18.17 -5.86 -9.74
CA GLN A 31 18.71 -5.02 -10.83
C GLN A 31 19.91 -5.68 -11.53
N LEU A 32 20.82 -6.29 -10.77
CA LEU A 32 21.94 -7.07 -11.34
C LEU A 32 21.47 -8.27 -12.17
N SER A 33 20.27 -8.77 -11.90
CA SER A 33 19.61 -9.84 -12.66
C SER A 33 18.76 -9.33 -13.83
N GLY A 34 18.79 -8.02 -14.13
CA GLY A 34 17.99 -7.42 -15.20
C GLY A 34 16.51 -7.26 -14.87
N LEU A 35 16.12 -7.32 -13.59
CA LEU A 35 14.75 -7.19 -13.12
C LEU A 35 14.51 -5.83 -12.44
N VAL A 36 13.28 -5.33 -12.52
CA VAL A 36 12.84 -4.15 -11.76
C VAL A 36 12.43 -4.60 -10.35
N PRO A 37 13.14 -4.21 -9.28
CA PRO A 37 12.69 -4.50 -7.92
C PRO A 37 11.42 -3.75 -7.55
N ILE A 38 10.50 -4.48 -6.91
CA ILE A 38 9.38 -3.93 -6.14
C ILE A 38 9.72 -4.08 -4.65
N VAL A 39 10.12 -2.99 -4.01
CA VAL A 39 10.51 -2.97 -2.60
C VAL A 39 9.28 -2.70 -1.75
N GLU A 40 8.99 -3.61 -0.82
CA GLU A 40 7.75 -3.60 -0.03
C GLU A 40 8.05 -3.43 1.47
N PRO A 41 8.11 -2.17 1.98
CA PRO A 41 8.26 -1.85 3.39
C PRO A 41 6.91 -1.52 4.04
N GLU A 42 6.20 -2.54 4.50
CA GLU A 42 4.82 -2.40 5.01
C GLU A 42 4.79 -2.12 6.51
N VAL A 43 4.26 -0.96 6.89
CA VAL A 43 3.80 -0.72 8.26
C VAL A 43 2.41 -1.32 8.40
N MET A 44 2.28 -2.30 9.30
CA MET A 44 1.05 -3.08 9.47
C MET A 44 -0.06 -2.22 10.09
N ILE A 45 -1.30 -2.49 9.66
CA ILE A 45 -2.51 -1.84 10.20
C ILE A 45 -2.87 -2.33 11.60
N ASP A 46 -2.25 -3.40 12.10
CA ASP A 46 -2.52 -4.02 13.39
C ASP A 46 -2.38 -3.02 14.56
N GLY A 47 -3.35 -3.09 15.48
CA GLY A 47 -3.36 -2.35 16.74
C GLY A 47 -4.27 -1.12 16.75
N THR A 48 -4.11 -0.32 17.80
CA THR A 48 -5.03 0.78 18.19
C THR A 48 -4.45 2.18 17.95
N HIS A 49 -3.37 2.27 17.17
CA HIS A 49 -2.63 3.51 16.96
C HIS A 49 -3.40 4.55 16.14
N SER A 50 -3.12 5.83 16.37
CA SER A 50 -3.71 6.94 15.59
C SER A 50 -3.07 7.05 14.19
N ILE A 51 -3.70 7.82 13.30
CA ILE A 51 -3.12 8.10 11.97
C ILE A 51 -1.81 8.88 12.05
N GLU A 52 -1.65 9.76 13.04
CA GLU A 52 -0.41 10.51 13.30
C GLU A 52 0.72 9.56 13.72
N THR A 53 0.39 8.57 14.55
CA THR A 53 1.36 7.54 14.95
C THR A 53 1.75 6.68 13.75
N CYS A 54 0.78 6.26 12.93
CA CYS A 54 1.05 5.55 11.67
C CYS A 54 1.93 6.38 10.74
N GLN A 55 1.68 7.68 10.61
CA GLN A 55 2.46 8.60 9.78
C GLN A 55 3.90 8.68 10.25
N ARG A 56 4.12 8.95 11.55
CA ARG A 56 5.47 9.07 12.12
C ARG A 56 6.27 7.78 11.95
N VAL A 57 5.65 6.63 12.23
CA VAL A 57 6.31 5.33 12.05
C VAL A 57 6.59 5.06 10.57
N SER A 58 5.63 5.29 9.68
CA SER A 58 5.82 5.10 8.24
C SER A 58 6.94 5.98 7.69
N GLN A 59 7.00 7.25 8.12
CA GLN A 59 8.08 8.16 7.75
C GLN A 59 9.44 7.61 8.17
N HIS A 60 9.55 7.12 9.41
CA HIS A 60 10.79 6.53 9.94
C HIS A 60 11.21 5.30 9.15
N VAL A 61 10.32 4.31 9.04
CA VAL A 61 10.58 3.05 8.33
C VAL A 61 10.96 3.30 6.87
N TRP A 62 10.21 4.13 6.16
CA TRP A 62 10.47 4.40 4.76
C TRP A 62 11.74 5.22 4.54
N ALA A 63 12.09 6.15 5.44
CA ALA A 63 13.36 6.87 5.38
C ALA A 63 14.58 5.94 5.55
N GLU A 64 14.51 4.99 6.49
CA GLU A 64 15.56 3.99 6.69
C GLU A 64 15.71 3.07 5.46
N VAL A 65 14.59 2.64 4.87
CA VAL A 65 14.60 1.84 3.63
C VAL A 65 15.19 2.63 2.46
N VAL A 66 14.79 3.89 2.27
CA VAL A 66 15.34 4.74 1.21
C VAL A 66 16.84 4.96 1.41
N THR A 67 17.28 5.19 2.65
CA THR A 67 18.70 5.37 2.98
C THR A 67 19.49 4.10 2.66
N ALA A 68 18.97 2.92 3.00
CA ALA A 68 19.60 1.66 2.66
C ALA A 68 19.66 1.44 1.14
N LEU A 69 18.55 1.67 0.41
CA LEU A 69 18.53 1.56 -1.06
C LEU A 69 19.58 2.47 -1.72
N HIS A 70 19.70 3.71 -1.24
CA HIS A 70 20.72 4.65 -1.71
C HIS A 70 22.14 4.15 -1.43
N ARG A 71 22.41 3.69 -0.20
CA ARG A 71 23.72 3.19 0.23
C ARG A 71 24.18 1.96 -0.56
N HIS A 72 23.25 1.11 -0.98
CA HIS A 72 23.53 -0.05 -1.82
C HIS A 72 23.63 0.27 -3.31
N GLY A 73 23.39 1.52 -3.73
CA GLY A 73 23.54 1.95 -5.12
C GLY A 73 22.40 1.50 -6.04
N VAL A 74 21.18 1.37 -5.50
CA VAL A 74 19.99 1.05 -6.31
C VAL A 74 19.70 2.19 -7.29
N MET A 75 19.53 1.85 -8.57
CA MET A 75 19.09 2.79 -9.60
C MET A 75 17.60 3.12 -9.39
N TRP A 76 17.27 4.37 -9.08
CA TRP A 76 15.91 4.78 -8.71
C TRP A 76 14.92 4.68 -9.85
N GLU A 77 15.34 5.03 -11.06
CA GLU A 77 14.57 5.02 -12.30
C GLU A 77 14.09 3.60 -12.66
N GLY A 78 14.80 2.59 -12.18
CA GLY A 78 14.49 1.17 -12.36
C GLY A 78 13.99 0.49 -11.08
N CYS A 79 13.37 1.23 -10.15
CA CYS A 79 12.87 0.70 -8.89
C CYS A 79 11.40 1.11 -8.66
N LEU A 80 10.62 0.27 -7.99
CA LEU A 80 9.27 0.61 -7.52
C LEU A 80 9.18 0.38 -6.01
N LEU A 81 8.36 1.18 -5.34
CA LEU A 81 7.97 0.92 -3.97
C LEU A 81 6.56 0.36 -3.88
N LYS A 82 6.32 -0.49 -2.90
CA LYS A 82 5.01 -1.04 -2.53
C LYS A 82 4.75 -0.85 -1.03
N PRO A 83 4.52 0.37 -0.54
CA PRO A 83 4.18 0.60 0.85
C PRO A 83 2.67 0.42 1.10
N ASN A 84 2.29 0.42 2.38
CA ASN A 84 0.91 0.64 2.83
C ASN A 84 0.49 2.11 2.64
N MET A 85 -0.80 2.38 2.72
CA MET A 85 -1.33 3.73 2.95
C MET A 85 -1.26 4.07 4.45
N VAL A 86 -1.13 5.35 4.78
CA VAL A 86 -1.11 5.83 6.17
C VAL A 86 -2.55 5.95 6.68
N VAL A 87 -2.92 5.06 7.60
CA VAL A 87 -4.29 4.93 8.14
C VAL A 87 -4.23 4.71 9.67
N PRO A 88 -5.30 4.98 10.42
CA PRO A 88 -5.40 4.53 11.81
C PRO A 88 -5.32 3.01 11.91
N GLY A 89 -4.87 2.51 13.06
CA GLY A 89 -4.85 1.08 13.33
C GLY A 89 -6.25 0.47 13.29
N ALA A 90 -6.37 -0.76 12.79
CA ALA A 90 -7.64 -1.41 12.51
C ALA A 90 -8.51 -1.61 13.77
N GLU A 91 -7.89 -1.64 14.95
CA GLU A 91 -8.54 -1.85 16.24
C GLU A 91 -8.79 -0.53 17.00
N SER A 92 -8.39 0.62 16.43
CA SER A 92 -8.53 1.93 17.09
C SER A 92 -9.99 2.42 17.20
N GLY A 93 -10.91 1.83 16.43
CA GLY A 93 -12.28 2.34 16.27
C GLY A 93 -12.39 3.63 15.45
N VAL A 94 -11.25 4.24 15.07
CA VAL A 94 -11.19 5.49 14.32
C VAL A 94 -11.16 5.19 12.82
N ARG A 95 -11.99 5.89 12.05
CA ARG A 95 -11.94 5.87 10.58
C ARG A 95 -11.47 7.22 10.05
N ALA A 96 -10.42 7.20 9.25
CA ALA A 96 -9.98 8.38 8.52
C ALA A 96 -10.78 8.54 7.22
N THR A 97 -11.07 9.80 6.88
CA THR A 97 -11.65 10.14 5.57
C THR A 97 -10.64 9.88 4.45
N PRO A 98 -11.08 9.65 3.20
CA PRO A 98 -10.17 9.53 2.05
C PRO A 98 -9.23 10.73 1.92
N GLY A 99 -9.71 11.95 2.18
CA GLY A 99 -8.91 13.16 2.15
C GLY A 99 -7.79 13.17 3.21
N GLN A 100 -8.09 12.74 4.44
CA GLN A 100 -7.06 12.61 5.48
C GLN A 100 -6.01 11.56 5.07
N VAL A 101 -6.42 10.34 4.69
CA VAL A 101 -5.48 9.29 4.26
C VAL A 101 -4.60 9.79 3.12
N ALA A 102 -5.16 10.52 2.17
CA ALA A 102 -4.40 11.09 1.06
C ALA A 102 -3.36 12.11 1.54
N GLN A 103 -3.73 13.06 2.39
CA GLN A 103 -2.82 14.07 2.93
C GLN A 103 -1.69 13.43 3.75
N TYR A 104 -2.02 12.54 4.70
CA TYR A 104 -1.03 11.88 5.55
C TYR A 104 -0.10 10.98 4.74
N THR A 105 -0.62 10.22 3.78
CA THR A 105 0.20 9.31 2.96
C THR A 105 1.13 10.08 2.02
N VAL A 106 0.57 11.01 1.23
CA VAL A 106 1.35 11.75 0.23
C VAL A 106 2.40 12.64 0.88
N SER A 107 2.06 13.33 1.98
CA SER A 107 3.05 14.14 2.70
C SER A 107 4.20 13.30 3.27
N THR A 108 3.91 12.07 3.72
CA THR A 108 4.95 11.14 4.19
C THR A 108 5.87 10.73 3.06
N LEU A 109 5.32 10.32 1.91
CA LEU A 109 6.10 9.97 0.72
C LEU A 109 6.95 11.16 0.25
N ALA A 110 6.37 12.36 0.19
CA ALA A 110 7.05 13.59 -0.22
C ALA A 110 8.26 13.95 0.65
N ARG A 111 8.27 13.54 1.93
CA ARG A 111 9.39 13.78 2.86
C ARG A 111 10.53 12.78 2.72
N VAL A 112 10.28 11.60 2.17
CA VAL A 112 11.24 10.48 2.24
C VAL A 112 11.69 9.99 0.88
N LEU A 113 10.85 10.08 -0.16
CA LEU A 113 11.16 9.51 -1.46
C LEU A 113 11.94 10.48 -2.35
N PRO A 114 12.93 9.98 -3.12
CA PRO A 114 13.59 10.79 -4.13
C PRO A 114 12.71 10.94 -5.38
N PRO A 115 12.72 12.09 -6.07
CA PRO A 115 11.91 12.33 -7.26
C PRO A 115 12.25 11.41 -8.45
N ALA A 116 13.45 10.79 -8.45
CA ALA A 116 13.91 9.88 -9.50
C ALA A 116 13.16 8.53 -9.53
N LEU A 117 12.47 8.16 -8.46
CA LEU A 117 11.62 6.97 -8.47
C LEU A 117 10.49 7.16 -9.52
N PRO A 118 10.12 6.15 -10.33
CA PRO A 118 9.04 6.27 -11.29
C PRO A 118 7.64 6.19 -10.64
N GLY A 119 7.48 5.39 -9.58
CA GLY A 119 6.16 5.15 -9.01
C GLY A 119 6.10 4.41 -7.69
N VAL A 120 4.94 4.54 -7.04
CA VAL A 120 4.56 3.87 -5.80
C VAL A 120 3.30 3.05 -6.07
N THR A 121 3.37 1.75 -5.78
CA THR A 121 2.34 0.74 -6.04
C THR A 121 1.77 0.23 -4.73
N PHE A 122 0.71 0.84 -4.20
CA PHE A 122 0.24 0.53 -2.85
C PHE A 122 -0.26 -0.91 -2.71
N LEU A 123 0.07 -1.54 -1.59
CA LEU A 123 -0.65 -2.71 -1.09
C LEU A 123 -1.93 -2.27 -0.38
N SER A 124 -2.94 -3.15 -0.31
CA SER A 124 -4.21 -2.80 0.33
C SER A 124 -4.18 -2.93 1.85
N GLY A 125 -3.21 -3.67 2.43
CA GLY A 125 -2.94 -3.64 3.88
C GLY A 125 -4.08 -4.07 4.80
N GLY A 126 -5.07 -4.82 4.30
CA GLY A 126 -6.26 -5.21 5.06
C GLY A 126 -7.45 -4.23 4.95
N LEU A 127 -7.30 -3.13 4.21
CA LEU A 127 -8.44 -2.28 3.83
C LEU A 127 -9.47 -3.08 3.05
N SER A 128 -10.73 -2.66 3.11
CA SER A 128 -11.76 -3.19 2.21
C SER A 128 -11.41 -2.92 0.75
N GLU A 129 -12.05 -3.68 -0.15
CA GLU A 129 -11.95 -3.45 -1.60
C GLU A 129 -12.28 -1.98 -1.96
N VAL A 130 -13.43 -1.48 -1.49
CA VAL A 130 -13.90 -0.11 -1.72
C VAL A 130 -12.97 0.94 -1.11
N GLN A 131 -12.54 0.78 0.15
CA GLN A 131 -11.66 1.74 0.82
C GLN A 131 -10.32 1.87 0.09
N ALA A 132 -9.75 0.75 -0.39
CA ALA A 132 -8.51 0.78 -1.15
C ALA A 132 -8.63 1.59 -2.45
N SER A 133 -9.80 1.57 -3.12
CA SER A 133 -10.06 2.42 -4.29
C SER A 133 -10.29 3.89 -3.90
N GLU A 134 -11.11 4.14 -2.88
CA GLU A 134 -11.41 5.51 -2.41
C GLU A 134 -10.14 6.25 -1.99
N TYR A 135 -9.28 5.59 -1.21
CA TYR A 135 -8.04 6.19 -0.70
C TYR A 135 -7.02 6.40 -1.82
N LEU A 136 -6.87 5.44 -2.75
CA LEU A 136 -6.02 5.63 -3.93
C LEU A 136 -6.51 6.78 -4.81
N ASN A 137 -7.83 6.91 -5.01
CA ASN A 137 -8.41 8.00 -5.77
C ASN A 137 -8.14 9.36 -5.11
N ALA A 138 -8.39 9.46 -3.80
CA ALA A 138 -8.11 10.67 -3.04
C ALA A 138 -6.62 11.03 -3.08
N MET A 139 -5.72 10.04 -3.03
CA MET A 139 -4.29 10.23 -3.23
C MET A 139 -3.92 10.70 -4.64
N ASN A 140 -4.69 10.38 -5.69
CA ASN A 140 -4.43 10.91 -7.02
C ASN A 140 -5.06 12.31 -7.24
N LEU A 141 -6.05 12.69 -6.43
CA LEU A 141 -6.69 14.01 -6.46
C LEU A 141 -6.12 15.06 -5.49
N CYS A 142 -5.25 14.66 -4.55
CA CYS A 142 -4.67 15.58 -3.57
C CYS A 142 -3.78 16.67 -4.22
N ASN A 143 -3.71 17.88 -3.64
CA ASN A 143 -2.97 19.00 -4.26
C ASN A 143 -1.48 19.06 -3.89
N LEU A 144 -0.95 18.08 -3.15
CA LEU A 144 0.47 18.06 -2.79
C LEU A 144 1.39 17.68 -3.98
N PRO A 145 2.61 18.22 -4.08
CA PRO A 145 3.57 17.78 -5.10
C PRO A 145 3.85 16.28 -5.00
N ARG A 146 3.75 15.57 -6.12
CA ARG A 146 4.15 14.16 -6.22
C ARG A 146 4.75 13.90 -7.61
N PRO A 147 6.08 13.77 -7.73
CA PRO A 147 6.71 13.47 -9.01
C PRO A 147 6.46 12.01 -9.45
N TRP A 148 6.10 11.14 -8.51
CA TRP A 148 5.81 9.71 -8.73
C TRP A 148 4.40 9.46 -9.25
N LYS A 149 4.24 8.41 -10.04
CA LYS A 149 2.91 7.83 -10.30
C LYS A 149 2.44 7.04 -9.08
N LEU A 150 1.19 7.24 -8.66
CA LEU A 150 0.57 6.49 -7.57
C LEU A 150 -0.45 5.49 -8.13
N THR A 151 -0.20 4.20 -7.91
CA THR A 151 -1.04 3.11 -8.42
C THR A 151 -1.18 2.01 -7.36
N PHE A 152 -1.76 0.86 -7.73
CA PHE A 152 -2.03 -0.25 -6.83
C PHE A 152 -1.26 -1.53 -7.21
N SER A 153 -0.96 -2.32 -6.19
CA SER A 153 -0.52 -3.72 -6.28
C SER A 153 -1.28 -4.52 -5.20
N TYR A 154 -2.59 -4.65 -5.41
CA TYR A 154 -3.51 -5.28 -4.46
C TYR A 154 -3.63 -6.77 -4.69
N ALA A 155 -3.56 -7.55 -3.61
CA ALA A 155 -3.95 -8.96 -3.60
C ALA A 155 -5.43 -9.08 -3.17
N ARG A 156 -5.68 -9.17 -1.86
CA ARG A 156 -7.03 -9.35 -1.31
C ARG A 156 -8.02 -8.29 -1.81
N ALA A 157 -7.62 -7.02 -1.92
CA ALA A 157 -8.54 -5.96 -2.37
C ALA A 157 -8.88 -5.99 -3.89
N LEU A 158 -8.22 -6.86 -4.65
CA LEU A 158 -8.51 -7.10 -6.07
C LEU A 158 -9.28 -8.41 -6.28
N GLN A 159 -9.06 -9.42 -5.44
CA GLN A 159 -9.52 -10.78 -5.71
C GLN A 159 -10.54 -11.36 -4.70
N SER A 160 -10.80 -10.72 -3.55
CA SER A 160 -11.63 -11.36 -2.50
C SER A 160 -13.07 -11.57 -2.96
N SER A 161 -13.69 -10.56 -3.56
CA SER A 161 -15.03 -10.69 -4.15
C SER A 161 -15.05 -11.67 -5.31
N ALA A 162 -14.02 -11.68 -6.15
CA ALA A 162 -13.89 -12.63 -7.26
C ALA A 162 -13.82 -14.09 -6.78
N LEU A 163 -12.99 -14.37 -5.76
CA LEU A 163 -12.87 -15.71 -5.17
C LEU A 163 -14.19 -16.14 -4.51
N LYS A 164 -14.86 -15.24 -3.79
CA LYS A 164 -16.17 -15.50 -3.16
C LYS A 164 -17.25 -15.81 -4.20
N ALA A 165 -17.31 -15.04 -5.29
CA ALA A 165 -18.29 -15.21 -6.36
C ALA A 165 -18.02 -16.46 -7.21
N TRP A 166 -16.75 -16.81 -7.42
CA TRP A 166 -16.37 -18.04 -8.12
C TRP A 166 -16.67 -19.30 -7.30
N GLY A 167 -16.37 -19.26 -5.99
CA GLY A 167 -16.64 -20.38 -5.08
C GLY A 167 -15.92 -21.69 -5.44
N GLY A 168 -14.90 -21.64 -6.32
CA GLY A 168 -14.16 -22.83 -6.77
C GLY A 168 -14.95 -23.76 -7.69
N LYS A 169 -16.05 -23.30 -8.31
CA LYS A 169 -16.94 -24.14 -9.14
C LYS A 169 -17.06 -23.58 -10.55
N ASP A 170 -17.20 -24.45 -11.54
CA ASP A 170 -17.34 -24.05 -12.95
C ASP A 170 -18.56 -23.14 -13.18
N SER A 171 -19.66 -23.40 -12.48
CA SER A 171 -20.87 -22.56 -12.50
C SER A 171 -20.62 -21.13 -11.99
N GLY A 172 -19.59 -20.91 -11.17
CA GLY A 172 -19.22 -19.60 -10.62
C GLY A 172 -18.23 -18.81 -11.49
N ILE A 173 -17.65 -19.40 -12.55
CA ILE A 173 -16.59 -18.76 -13.36
C ILE A 173 -17.04 -17.39 -13.89
N ALA A 174 -18.26 -17.30 -14.44
CA ALA A 174 -18.77 -16.05 -15.00
C ALA A 174 -18.96 -14.97 -13.92
N ALA A 175 -19.41 -15.35 -12.71
CA ALA A 175 -19.58 -14.42 -11.60
C ALA A 175 -18.23 -13.93 -11.06
N GLY A 176 -17.27 -14.84 -10.86
CA GLY A 176 -15.89 -14.51 -10.46
C GLY A 176 -15.21 -13.57 -11.44
N ARG A 177 -15.31 -13.82 -12.75
CA ARG A 177 -14.78 -12.94 -13.81
C ARG A 177 -15.41 -11.55 -13.76
N ARG A 178 -16.74 -11.45 -13.63
CA ARG A 178 -17.43 -10.15 -13.52
C ARG A 178 -16.94 -9.36 -12.30
N ALA A 179 -16.84 -9.99 -11.14
CA ALA A 179 -16.36 -9.36 -9.92
C ALA A 179 -14.89 -8.90 -10.06
N PHE A 180 -14.01 -9.74 -10.60
CA PHE A 180 -12.60 -9.37 -10.83
C PHE A 180 -12.46 -8.18 -11.79
N MET A 181 -13.19 -8.20 -12.92
CA MET A 181 -13.16 -7.11 -13.90
C MET A 181 -13.73 -5.81 -13.33
N HIS A 182 -14.77 -5.89 -12.50
CA HIS A 182 -15.30 -4.74 -11.77
C HIS A 182 -14.24 -4.13 -10.85
N ARG A 183 -13.61 -4.94 -9.98
CA ARG A 183 -12.53 -4.48 -9.09
C ARG A 183 -11.33 -3.90 -9.85
N ALA A 184 -10.91 -4.53 -10.94
CA ALA A 184 -9.84 -4.02 -11.81
C ALA A 184 -10.20 -2.65 -12.41
N LYS A 185 -11.45 -2.48 -12.89
CA LYS A 185 -11.94 -1.20 -13.41
C LYS A 185 -11.93 -0.10 -12.34
N MET A 186 -12.47 -0.39 -11.14
CA MET A 186 -12.53 0.59 -10.05
C MET A 186 -11.14 1.04 -9.61
N ASN A 187 -10.21 0.10 -9.44
CA ASN A 187 -8.81 0.42 -9.11
C ASN A 187 -8.10 1.19 -10.23
N SER A 188 -8.39 0.87 -11.50
CA SER A 188 -7.86 1.61 -12.66
C SER A 188 -8.42 3.02 -12.78
N LEU A 189 -9.67 3.25 -12.39
CA LEU A 189 -10.23 4.61 -12.31
C LEU A 189 -9.62 5.38 -11.14
N ALA A 190 -9.39 4.71 -10.01
CA ALA A 190 -8.81 5.31 -8.82
C ALA A 190 -7.37 5.80 -9.04
N GLN A 191 -6.53 5.04 -9.76
CA GLN A 191 -5.19 5.53 -10.10
C GLN A 191 -5.23 6.78 -10.99
N LEU A 192 -6.26 6.93 -11.83
CA LEU A 192 -6.43 8.10 -12.70
C LEU A 192 -7.06 9.30 -12.00
N GLY A 193 -7.46 9.18 -10.73
CA GLY A 193 -8.25 10.21 -10.04
C GLY A 193 -9.68 10.34 -10.59
N ARG A 194 -10.20 9.30 -11.25
CA ARG A 194 -11.51 9.28 -11.94
C ARG A 194 -12.50 8.29 -11.32
N TYR A 195 -12.18 7.72 -10.16
CA TYR A 195 -13.07 6.80 -9.49
C TYR A 195 -14.27 7.54 -8.89
N ASN A 196 -15.45 6.95 -9.07
CA ASN A 196 -16.71 7.44 -8.55
C ASN A 196 -17.34 6.38 -7.63
N ARG A 197 -17.54 6.73 -6.36
CA ARG A 197 -18.10 5.83 -5.35
C ARG A 197 -19.48 5.30 -5.71
N ALA A 198 -20.29 6.07 -6.43
CA ALA A 198 -21.63 5.66 -6.86
C ALA A 198 -21.62 4.50 -7.88
N GLU A 199 -20.48 4.27 -8.54
CA GLU A 199 -20.29 3.20 -9.53
C GLU A 199 -19.68 1.93 -8.93
N ASP A 200 -19.30 1.94 -7.65
CA ASP A 200 -18.66 0.81 -6.96
C ASP A 200 -19.63 0.02 -6.06
N ASP A 201 -19.18 -1.12 -5.55
CA ASP A 201 -19.91 -2.03 -4.67
C ASP A 201 -20.48 -1.28 -3.46
N LYS A 202 -21.78 -1.45 -3.16
CA LYS A 202 -22.42 -0.75 -2.04
C LYS A 202 -21.86 -1.20 -0.69
N GLU A 203 -21.53 -2.48 -0.58
CA GLU A 203 -20.94 -3.04 0.63
C GLU A 203 -19.43 -2.81 0.68
N SER A 204 -18.92 -2.52 1.89
CA SER A 204 -17.49 -2.33 2.13
C SER A 204 -17.10 -3.02 3.42
N HIS A 205 -16.69 -4.29 3.30
CA HIS A 205 -16.25 -5.11 4.43
C HIS A 205 -14.74 -5.07 4.58
N SER A 206 -14.27 -4.88 5.81
CA SER A 206 -12.82 -4.93 6.11
C SER A 206 -12.24 -6.29 5.70
N LEU A 207 -11.04 -6.26 5.13
CA LEU A 207 -10.26 -7.46 4.80
C LEU A 207 -9.16 -7.70 5.85
N TYR A 208 -9.17 -6.95 6.95
CA TYR A 208 -8.21 -7.09 8.04
C TYR A 208 -8.34 -8.47 8.69
N VAL A 209 -7.18 -9.09 8.95
CA VAL A 209 -7.07 -10.33 9.73
C VAL A 209 -6.03 -10.04 10.80
N ALA A 210 -6.45 -10.09 12.07
CA ALA A 210 -5.57 -9.76 13.20
C ALA A 210 -4.41 -10.75 13.29
N GLY A 211 -3.19 -10.24 13.51
CA GLY A 211 -2.01 -11.07 13.69
C GLY A 211 -1.62 -11.87 12.45
N ASN A 212 -1.99 -11.39 11.25
CA ASN A 212 -1.68 -12.08 10.01
C ASN A 212 -0.15 -12.25 9.86
N SER A 213 0.32 -13.51 9.94
CA SER A 213 1.69 -13.88 9.65
C SER A 213 1.83 -14.11 8.14
N TYR A 214 2.67 -13.32 7.49
CA TYR A 214 3.02 -13.50 6.07
C TYR A 214 4.30 -14.32 5.93
#